data_AF-A0A497N7F1-F1
#
_entry.id   AF-A0A497N7F1-F1
#
_cell.length_a   1.000
_cell.length_b   1.000
_cell.length_c   1.000
_cell.angle_alpha   90.00
_cell.angle_beta   90.00
_cell.angle_gamma   90.00
#
_symmetry.space_group_name_H-M   'P 1'
#
loop_
_entity.id
_entity.type
_entity.pdbx_description
1 polymer ?
#
loop_
_entity_poly.entity_id
_entity_poly.type
_entity_poly.pdbx_seq_one_letter_code
_entity_poly.pdbx_strand_id
1 'polypeptide(L)' 'MRRKIFRELISVEEALSRLFEAVKPSRRVEEVSLVDCLGRVLAVDVYAPRDIPPFDRAA' A
#
# COMPACT_ATOMS: atom_id res chain seq x y z
N MET A 1 -43.38 1.28 -2.08
CA MET A 1 -42.47 1.79 -1.03
C MET A 1 -41.48 0.70 -0.65
N ARG A 2 -40.17 0.92 -0.84
CA ARG A 2 -39.11 -0.06 -0.52
C ARG A 2 -38.95 -0.14 1.01
N ARG A 3 -39.08 -1.34 1.59
CA ARG A 3 -38.86 -1.56 3.04
C ARG A 3 -37.42 -1.20 3.38
N LYS A 4 -37.19 -0.26 4.31
CA LYS A 4 -35.86 0.20 4.79
C LYS A 4 -34.93 -0.93 5.31
N ILE A 5 -35.46 -2.14 5.45
CA ILE A 5 -34.75 -3.32 5.97
C ILE A 5 -33.89 -3.98 4.89
N PHE A 6 -34.31 -3.97 3.63
CA PHE A 6 -33.55 -4.61 2.54
C PHE A 6 -32.77 -3.55 1.77
N ARG A 7 -31.43 -3.64 1.87
CA ARG A 7 -30.52 -2.90 1.00
C ARG A 7 -30.61 -3.48 -0.42
N GLU A 8 -30.35 -2.63 -1.40
CA GLU A 8 -30.23 -3.06 -2.79
C GLU A 8 -29.02 -3.99 -2.95
N LEU A 9 -29.21 -5.11 -3.64
CA LEU A 9 -28.14 -6.02 -3.97
C LEU A 9 -27.35 -5.45 -5.14
N ILE A 10 -26.03 -5.41 -4.99
CA ILE A 10 -25.09 -4.96 -6.01
C ILE A 10 -24.12 -6.10 -6.35
N SER A 11 -23.44 -6.01 -7.49
CA SER A 11 -22.41 -6.99 -7.83
C SER A 11 -21.21 -6.88 -6.89
N VAL A 12 -20.38 -7.93 -6.87
CA VAL A 12 -19.13 -7.93 -6.07
C VAL A 12 -18.18 -6.85 -6.59
N GLU A 13 -18.09 -6.68 -7.91
CA GLU A 13 -17.26 -5.64 -8.53
C GLU A 13 -17.68 -4.25 -8.09
N GLU A 14 -19.00 -3.98 -8.08
CA GLU A 14 -19.53 -2.70 -7.65
C GLU A 14 -19.28 -2.46 -6.15
N ALA A 15 -19.44 -3.49 -5.33
CA ALA A 15 -19.14 -3.40 -3.89
C ALA A 15 -17.66 -3.08 -3.65
N LEU A 16 -16.75 -3.72 -4.37
CA LEU A 16 -15.31 -3.47 -4.27
C LEU A 16 -14.95 -2.06 -4.74
N SER A 17 -15.50 -1.59 -5.86
CA SER A 17 -15.25 -0.22 -6.36
C SER A 17 -15.66 0.82 -5.33
N ARG A 18 -16.90 0.72 -4.82
CA ARG A 18 -17.40 1.64 -3.79
C ARG A 18 -16.55 1.60 -2.52
N LEU A 19 -16.06 0.42 -2.12
CA LEU A 19 -15.19 0.28 -0.95
C LEU A 19 -13.85 0.99 -1.17
N PHE A 20 -13.16 0.71 -2.29
CA PHE A 20 -11.85 1.30 -2.56
C PHE A 20 -11.92 2.80 -2.85
N GLU A 21 -13.01 3.30 -3.43
CA GLU A 21 -13.25 4.74 -3.61
C GLU A 21 -13.48 5.48 -2.28
N ALA A 22 -14.17 4.83 -1.34
CA ALA A 22 -14.46 5.43 -0.03
C ALA A 22 -13.24 5.41 0.91
N VAL A 23 -12.37 4.41 0.78
CA VAL A 23 -11.20 4.27 1.64
C VAL A 23 -10.07 5.19 1.15
N LYS A 24 -9.71 6.16 1.99
CA LYS A 24 -8.48 6.95 1.81
C LYS A 24 -7.38 6.35 2.68
N PRO A 25 -6.33 5.74 2.10
CA PRO A 25 -5.23 5.21 2.89
C PRO A 25 -4.56 6.32 3.71
N SER A 26 -4.16 5.98 4.92
CA SER A 26 -3.44 6.90 5.79
C SER A 26 -2.12 7.31 5.16
N ARG A 27 -1.80 8.60 5.21
CA ARG A 27 -0.48 9.15 4.81
C ARG A 27 0.49 9.27 5.98
N ARG A 28 0.16 8.70 7.15
CA ARG A 28 1.07 8.68 8.29
C ARG A 28 2.22 7.73 7.98
N VAL A 29 3.43 8.20 8.27
CA VAL A 29 4.67 7.48 8.07
C VAL A 29 5.43 7.47 9.38
N GLU A 30 6.27 6.46 9.56
CA GLU A 30 7.19 6.35 10.68
C GLU A 30 8.49 5.73 10.16
N GLU A 31 9.59 6.00 10.86
CA GLU A 31 10.85 5.32 10.62
C GLU A 31 10.90 4.06 11.48
N VAL A 32 11.23 2.93 10.86
CA VAL A 32 11.35 1.63 11.52
C VAL A 32 12.70 1.02 11.20
N SER A 33 13.17 0.13 12.07
CA SER A 33 14.38 -0.64 11.82
C SER A 33 14.17 -1.60 10.63
N LEU A 34 15.25 -1.99 9.95
CA LEU A 34 15.19 -2.98 8.86
C LEU A 34 14.69 -4.35 9.33
N VAL A 35 14.90 -4.70 10.60
CA VAL A 35 14.45 -5.97 11.16
C VAL A 35 12.92 -5.99 11.28
N ASP A 36 12.33 -4.83 11.56
CA ASP A 36 10.89 -4.67 11.79
C ASP A 36 10.11 -4.26 10.52
N CYS A 37 10.79 -4.14 9.37
CA CYS A 37 10.17 -3.58 8.16
C CYS A 37 9.41 -4.62 7.31
N LEU A 38 9.46 -5.91 7.63
CA LEU A 38 8.82 -6.97 6.84
C LEU A 38 7.30 -6.77 6.78
N GLY A 39 6.74 -6.76 5.56
CA GLY A 39 5.30 -6.57 5.33
C GLY A 39 4.82 -5.11 5.40
N ARG A 40 5.73 -4.15 5.61
CA ARG A 40 5.43 -2.71 5.53
C ARG A 40 5.46 -2.22 4.08
N VAL A 41 4.80 -1.08 3.83
CA VAL A 41 4.85 -0.37 2.54
C VAL A 41 5.84 0.78 2.66
N LEU A 42 6.75 0.90 1.69
CA LEU A 42 7.70 2.02 1.66
C LEU A 42 6.95 3.34 1.50
N ALA A 43 7.29 4.29 2.37
CA ALA A 43 6.73 5.64 2.33
C ALA A 43 7.40 6.55 1.29
N VAL A 44 8.64 6.22 0.92
CA VAL A 44 9.50 7.00 0.02
C VAL A 44 10.32 6.05 -0.85
N ASP A 45 10.79 6.56 -1.99
CA ASP A 45 11.76 5.85 -2.83
C ASP A 45 13.10 5.71 -2.10
N VAL A 46 13.80 4.60 -2.36
CA VAL A 46 15.10 4.29 -1.74
C VAL A 46 16.17 4.24 -2.82
N TYR A 47 17.24 4.99 -2.62
CA TYR A 47 18.38 5.06 -3.54
C TYR A 47 19.62 4.46 -2.88
N ALA A 48 20.45 3.78 -3.68
CA ALA A 48 21.74 3.31 -3.20
C ALA A 48 22.64 4.53 -2.91
N PRO A 49 23.20 4.66 -1.70
CA PRO A 49 24.04 5.81 -1.36
C PRO A 49 25.46 5.70 -1.92
N ARG A 50 25.81 4.57 -2.53
CA ARG A 50 27.14 4.27 -3.07
C ARG A 50 27.05 3.15 -4.09
N ASP A 51 28.04 3.08 -4.98
CA ASP A 51 28.21 1.98 -5.91
C ASP A 51 28.58 0.68 -5.19
N ILE A 52 28.14 -0.44 -5.77
CA ILE A 52 28.39 -1.79 -5.25
C ILE A 52 28.79 -2.69 -6.45
N PRO A 53 30.09 -3.04 -6.60
CA PRO A 53 31.22 -2.63 -5.78
C PRO A 53 31.57 -1.14 -5.99
N PRO A 54 32.21 -0.49 -4.99
CA PRO A 54 32.67 0.90 -5.14
C PRO A 54 34.03 1.00 -5.86
N PHE A 55 34.50 -0.08 -6.48
CA PHE A 55 35.79 -0.16 -7.15
C PHE A 55 35.74 -1.21 -8.27
N ASP A 56 36.70 -1.12 -9.20
CA ASP A 56 36.83 -2.08 -10.28
C ASP A 56 37.21 -3.46 -9.76
N ARG A 57 36.40 -4.46 -10.10
CA ARG A 57 36.71 -5.87 -9.82
C ARG A 57 36.57 -6.71 -11.08
N ALA A 58 37.43 -7.72 -11.22
CA ALA A 58 37.17 -8.80 -12.17
C ALA A 58 35.96 -9.62 -11.70
N ALA A 59 35.17 -10.13 -12.64
CA ALA A 59 33.90 -10.80 -12.38
C ALA A 59 34.06 -12.05 -11.50
#